data_AF-A0AA35YZM8-F1
#
_entry.id   AF-A0AA35YZM8-F1
#
_cell.length_a   1.000
_cell.length_b   1.000
_cell.length_c   1.000
_cell.angle_alpha   90.00
_cell.angle_beta   90.00
_cell.angle_gamma   90.00
#
_symmetry.space_group_name_H-M   'P 1'
#
loop_
_entity.id
_entity.type
_entity.pdbx_description
1 polymer ?
#
loop_
_entity_poly.entity_id
_entity_poly.type
_entity_poly.pdbx_seq_one_letter_code
_entity_poly.pdbx_strand_id
1 'polypeptide(L)'
;MYKELVIEFLATMTFSRKDGIYPNNNLTFCLGGERRTLSLADFTLRMGIYLSSEVHSKPNQQYIAGFLRNIEGFKVDLHWNAIVNGVYEKGTAQESNIRSPIH
;
A
#
# COMPACT_ATOMS: atom_id res chain seq x y z
N MET A 1 -8.97 -11.54 20.68
CA MET A 1 -9.04 -10.17 21.21
C MET A 1 -8.16 -9.29 20.33
N TYR A 2 -8.67 -8.84 19.19
CA TYR A 2 -7.98 -8.02 18.16
C TYR A 2 -8.96 -7.60 17.06
N LYS A 3 -10.11 -8.28 16.92
CA LYS A 3 -11.14 -7.95 15.91
C LYS A 3 -11.66 -6.52 16.07
N GLU A 4 -11.83 -6.06 17.31
CA GLU A 4 -12.29 -4.71 17.64
C GLU A 4 -11.29 -3.65 17.16
N LEU A 5 -9.99 -3.91 17.34
CA LEU A 5 -8.92 -3.03 16.86
C LEU A 5 -8.82 -3.02 15.33
N VAL A 6 -9.03 -4.17 14.69
CA VAL A 6 -9.07 -4.26 13.23
C VAL A 6 -10.28 -3.52 12.67
N ILE A 7 -11.45 -3.67 13.28
CA ILE A 7 -12.67 -2.95 12.87
C ILE A 7 -12.48 -1.44 13.06
N GLU A 8 -11.93 -1.01 14.20
CA GLU A 8 -11.65 0.40 14.46
C GLU A 8 -10.68 0.98 13.42
N PHE A 9 -9.57 0.28 13.15
CA PHE A 9 -8.62 0.66 12.12
C PHE A 9 -9.32 0.83 10.77
N LEU A 10 -10.05 -0.20 10.31
CA LEU A 10 -10.72 -0.19 9.00
C LEU A 10 -11.80 0.89 8.90
N ALA A 11 -12.52 1.17 9.98
CA ALA A 11 -13.58 2.17 10.01
C ALA A 11 -13.07 3.62 10.06
N THR A 12 -11.83 3.83 10.51
CA THR A 12 -11.27 5.17 10.76
C THR A 12 -10.09 5.53 9.87
N MET A 13 -9.56 4.57 9.11
CA MET A 13 -8.45 4.78 8.21
C MET A 13 -8.81 5.79 7.11
N THR A 14 -8.00 6.83 6.98
CA THR A 14 -8.13 7.87 5.96
C THR A 14 -6.78 8.21 5.38
N PHE A 15 -6.76 8.48 4.06
CA PHE A 15 -5.58 8.92 3.34
C PHE A 15 -5.70 10.41 3.00
N SER A 16 -4.71 11.21 3.37
CA SER A 16 -4.62 12.56 2.81
C SER A 16 -4.00 12.48 1.42
N ARG A 17 -4.66 13.12 0.45
CA ARG A 17 -4.28 13.10 -0.97
C ARG A 17 -3.06 13.99 -1.23
N LYS A 18 -1.99 13.79 -0.46
CA LYS A 18 -0.71 14.47 -0.63
C LYS A 18 0.14 13.67 -1.62
N ASP A 19 0.99 14.40 -2.31
CA ASP A 19 1.90 13.94 -3.36
C ASP A 19 2.83 12.78 -2.93
N GLY A 20 2.35 11.54 -2.99
CA GLY A 20 3.16 10.33 -2.79
C GLY A 20 2.92 9.58 -1.47
N ILE A 21 3.61 8.45 -1.29
CA ILE A 21 3.57 7.66 -0.03
C ILE A 21 4.51 8.15 1.06
N TYR A 22 5.51 8.96 0.69
CA TYR A 22 6.58 9.42 1.56
C TYR A 22 6.35 10.76 2.25
N PRO A 23 5.42 11.66 1.86
CA PRO A 23 5.12 12.82 2.68
C PRO A 23 4.66 12.36 4.07
N ASN A 24 5.26 12.96 5.09
CA ASN A 24 4.85 12.74 6.47
C ASN A 24 3.33 12.92 6.61
N ASN A 25 2.70 12.03 7.39
CA ASN A 25 1.31 12.14 7.82
C ASN A 25 0.26 12.02 6.70
N ASN A 26 0.45 11.07 5.77
CA ASN A 26 -0.53 10.78 4.73
C ASN A 26 -1.55 9.68 5.08
N LEU A 27 -1.33 8.94 6.18
CA LEU A 27 -2.24 7.94 6.71
C LEU A 27 -2.65 8.31 8.14
N THR A 28 -3.95 8.40 8.40
CA THR A 28 -4.53 8.65 9.72
C THR A 28 -5.54 7.56 10.05
N PHE A 29 -5.52 7.03 11.27
CA PHE A 29 -6.46 6.02 11.77
C PHE A 29 -6.58 6.09 13.30
N CYS A 30 -7.57 5.43 13.87
CA CYS A 30 -7.67 5.18 15.30
C CYS A 30 -7.26 3.74 15.61
N LEU A 31 -6.58 3.55 16.75
CA LEU A 31 -6.26 2.24 17.30
C LEU A 31 -6.26 2.32 18.83
N GLY A 32 -7.11 1.54 19.48
CA GLY A 32 -7.31 1.56 20.93
C GLY A 32 -7.88 2.89 21.43
N GLY A 33 -8.71 3.57 20.63
CA GLY A 33 -9.26 4.90 20.96
C GLY A 33 -8.28 6.06 20.74
N GLU A 34 -7.03 5.78 20.34
CA GLU A 34 -6.05 6.82 20.07
C GLU A 34 -5.92 7.11 18.58
N ARG A 35 -5.98 8.39 18.22
CA ARG A 35 -5.71 8.84 16.84
C ARG A 35 -4.22 8.78 16.56
N ARG A 36 -3.85 8.01 15.55
CA ARG A 36 -2.49 7.87 15.04
C ARG A 36 -2.39 8.50 13.65
N THR A 37 -1.21 9.01 13.33
CA THR A 37 -0.91 9.57 12.01
C THR A 37 0.54 9.26 11.66
N LEU A 38 0.77 8.74 10.46
CA LEU A 38 2.09 8.39 9.95
C LEU A 38 2.12 8.39 8.42
N SER A 39 3.29 8.18 7.83
CA SER A 39 3.38 7.93 6.40
C SER A 39 2.94 6.49 6.07
N LEU A 40 2.46 6.25 4.85
CA LEU A 40 2.15 4.90 4.35
C LEU A 40 3.42 4.03 4.31
N ALA A 41 4.58 4.63 4.02
CA ALA A 41 5.87 3.97 4.14
C ALA A 41 6.10 3.44 5.57
N ASP A 42 6.02 4.30 6.58
CA ASP A 42 6.20 3.90 7.99
C ASP A 42 5.18 2.85 8.42
N PHE A 43 3.95 2.93 7.91
CA PHE A 43 2.90 1.97 8.24
C PHE A 43 3.25 0.59 7.72
N THR A 44 3.61 0.48 6.44
CA THR A 44 3.96 -0.80 5.83
C THR A 44 5.19 -1.45 6.48
N LEU A 45 6.18 -0.64 6.88
CA LEU A 45 7.34 -1.12 7.63
C LEU A 45 6.97 -1.63 9.02
N ARG A 46 6.17 -0.88 9.78
CA ARG A 46 5.74 -1.28 11.13
C ARG A 46 4.84 -2.52 11.13
N MET A 47 4.03 -2.68 10.08
CA MET A 47 3.20 -3.86 9.89
C MET A 47 3.97 -5.07 9.34
N GLY A 48 5.26 -4.91 9.01
CA GLY A 48 6.08 -5.98 8.44
C GLY A 48 5.65 -6.40 7.04
N ILE A 49 4.94 -5.53 6.31
CA ILE A 49 4.45 -5.80 4.94
C ILE A 49 5.62 -5.75 3.94
N TYR A 50 6.56 -4.82 4.16
CA TYR A 50 7.74 -4.65 3.34
C TYR A 50 8.98 -4.46 4.21
N LEU A 51 10.14 -4.82 3.67
CA LEU A 51 11.44 -4.47 4.22
C LEU A 51 11.77 -3.00 3.94
N SER A 52 12.62 -2.42 4.78
CA SER A 52 13.14 -1.05 4.59
C SER A 52 13.80 -0.87 3.21
N SER A 53 14.56 -1.88 2.77
CA SER A 53 15.18 -1.91 1.44
C SER A 53 14.17 -1.87 0.30
N GLU A 54 12.97 -2.44 0.47
CA GLU A 54 11.92 -2.49 -0.55
C GLU A 54 11.12 -1.19 -0.57
N VAL A 55 10.73 -0.66 0.59
CA VAL A 55 9.99 0.61 0.73
C VAL A 55 10.80 1.79 0.21
N HIS A 56 12.12 1.79 0.41
CA HIS A 56 13.00 2.87 -0.06
C HIS A 56 13.64 2.58 -1.42
N SER A 57 13.27 1.47 -2.07
CA SER A 57 13.78 1.16 -3.40
C SER A 57 13.24 2.16 -4.45
N LYS A 58 14.12 2.59 -5.36
CA LYS A 58 13.76 3.46 -6.48
C LYS A 58 12.60 2.89 -7.34
N PRO A 59 12.55 1.57 -7.64
CA PRO A 59 11.42 0.98 -8.36
C PRO A 59 10.08 1.14 -7.61
N ASN A 60 10.05 0.95 -6.29
CA ASN A 60 8.83 1.08 -5.51
C ASN A 60 8.37 2.55 -5.43
N GLN A 61 9.32 3.48 -5.27
CA GLN A 61 9.06 4.92 -5.34
C GLN A 61 8.41 5.32 -6.68
N GLN A 62 8.95 4.81 -7.79
CA GLN A 62 8.45 5.06 -9.13
C GLN A 62 7.07 4.42 -9.36
N TYR A 63 6.85 3.20 -8.86
CA TYR A 63 5.55 2.51 -8.92
C TYR A 63 4.45 3.34 -8.28
N ILE A 64 4.66 3.75 -7.03
CA ILE A 64 3.71 4.56 -6.27
C ILE A 64 3.42 5.88 -6.97
N ALA A 65 4.47 6.58 -7.41
CA ALA A 65 4.33 7.85 -8.11
C ALA A 65 3.55 7.67 -9.42
N GLY A 66 3.82 6.60 -10.17
CA GLY A 66 3.11 6.22 -11.39
C GLY A 66 1.63 5.95 -11.15
N PHE A 67 1.30 5.21 -10.09
CA PHE A 67 -0.07 4.89 -9.71
C PHE A 67 -0.87 6.13 -9.26
N LEU A 68 -0.25 7.02 -8.46
CA LEU A 68 -0.92 8.20 -7.91
C LEU A 68 -1.06 9.34 -8.91
N ARG A 69 -0.06 9.53 -9.79
CA ARG A 69 0.02 10.69 -10.69
C ARG A 69 -0.32 10.37 -12.13
N ASN A 70 -0.64 9.11 -12.43
CA ASN A 70 -0.89 8.66 -13.80
C ASN A 70 0.25 9.11 -14.73
N ILE A 71 1.49 8.86 -14.30
CA ILE A 71 2.69 9.30 -15.04
C ILE A 71 2.58 8.77 -16.46
N GLU A 72 2.69 9.66 -17.44
CA GLU A 72 2.65 9.30 -18.86
C GLU A 72 3.61 8.14 -19.15
N GLY A 73 3.07 7.03 -19.64
CA GLY A 73 3.84 5.82 -19.94
C GLY A 73 3.88 4.75 -18.84
N PHE A 74 3.55 5.06 -17.57
CA PHE A 74 3.42 4.05 -16.53
C PHE A 74 2.05 3.38 -16.58
N LYS A 75 1.98 2.17 -17.16
CA LYS A 75 0.74 1.37 -17.22
C LYS A 75 0.64 0.49 -15.99
N VAL A 76 -0.14 0.94 -15.00
CA VAL A 76 -0.45 0.21 -13.76
C VAL A 76 -0.82 -1.25 -14.04
N ASP A 77 -1.63 -1.50 -15.07
CA ASP A 77 -2.06 -2.85 -15.45
C ASP A 77 -0.89 -3.72 -15.91
N LEU A 78 0.12 -3.17 -16.60
CA LEU A 78 1.31 -3.94 -17.00
C LEU A 78 2.15 -4.35 -15.79
N HIS A 79 2.25 -3.49 -14.78
CA HIS A 79 2.95 -3.84 -13.55
C HIS A 79 2.22 -4.94 -12.77
N TRP A 80 0.90 -4.81 -12.59
CA TRP A 80 0.12 -5.86 -11.93
C TRP A 80 0.22 -7.18 -12.70
N ASN A 81 0.12 -7.16 -14.03
CA ASN A 81 0.35 -8.34 -14.88
C ASN A 81 1.73 -8.99 -14.66
N ALA A 82 2.77 -8.21 -14.33
CA ALA A 82 4.10 -8.76 -14.08
C ALA A 82 4.21 -9.52 -12.74
N ILE A 83 3.37 -9.18 -11.76
CA ILE A 83 3.40 -9.78 -10.42
C ILE A 83 2.24 -10.72 -10.14
N VAL A 84 1.31 -10.92 -11.08
CA VAL A 84 0.24 -11.91 -10.93
C VAL A 84 0.56 -13.24 -11.63
N ASN A 85 -0.08 -14.29 -11.15
CA ASN A 85 -0.16 -15.61 -11.77
C ASN A 85 -1.21 -15.59 -12.89
N GLY A 86 -0.93 -14.87 -13.98
CA GLY A 86 -1.82 -14.79 -15.14
C GLY A 86 -2.07 -13.36 -15.59
N VAL A 87 -3.32 -13.05 -15.95
CA VAL A 87 -3.76 -11.69 -16.30
C VAL A 87 -4.40 -11.06 -15.06
N TYR A 88 -4.00 -9.83 -14.74
CA TYR A 88 -4.60 -9.07 -13.64
C TYR A 88 -5.96 -8.53 -14.08
N GLU A 89 -7.00 -8.98 -13.39
CA GLU A 89 -8.36 -8.47 -13.56
C GLU A 89 -8.77 -7.69 -12.31
N LYS A 90 -8.93 -6.38 -12.48
CA LYS A 90 -9.33 -5.48 -11.40
C LYS A 90 -10.74 -5.84 -10.90
N GLY A 91 -10.86 -6.12 -9.60
CA GLY A 91 -12.13 -6.46 -8.95
C GLY A 91 -12.38 -7.96 -8.77
N THR A 92 -11.64 -8.82 -9.47
CA THR A 92 -11.69 -10.28 -9.32
C THR A 92 -10.36 -10.88 -8.84
N ALA A 93 -9.28 -10.09 -8.83
CA ALA A 93 -7.98 -10.49 -8.33
C ALA A 93 -8.02 -10.93 -6.85
N GLN A 94 -7.53 -12.14 -6.59
CA GLN A 94 -7.32 -12.70 -5.25
C GLN A 94 -5.83 -12.74 -4.90
N GLU A 95 -5.49 -12.86 -3.62
CA GLU A 95 -4.10 -12.98 -3.15
C GLU A 95 -3.37 -14.17 -3.79
N SER A 96 -4.07 -15.31 -3.97
CA SER A 96 -3.56 -16.50 -4.68
C SER A 96 -3.16 -16.21 -6.13
N ASN A 97 -3.72 -15.16 -6.72
CA ASN A 97 -3.39 -14.71 -8.06
C ASN A 97 -2.14 -13.83 -8.08
N ILE A 98 -1.51 -13.51 -6.94
CA ILE A 98 -0.28 -12.72 -6.87
C ILE A 98 0.90 -13.67 -6.68
N ARG A 99 1.96 -13.51 -7.48
CA ARG A 99 3.26 -14.12 -7.22
C ARG A 99 3.74 -13.57 -5.89
N SER A 100 3.65 -14.38 -4.85
CA SER A 100 4.17 -14.01 -3.54
C SER A 100 5.64 -13.60 -3.71
N PRO A 101 6.06 -12.40 -3.30
CA PRO A 101 7.47 -12.05 -3.29
C PRO A 101 8.27 -12.85 -2.25
N ILE A 102 7.59 -13.68 -1.44
CA ILE A 102 8.14 -14.36 -0.27
C ILE A 102 8.22 -15.90 -0.47
N HIS A 103 7.78 -16.42 -1.63
CA HIS A 103 7.89 -17.86 -1.99
C HIS A 103 8.46 -18.06 -3.39
#